data_AF-A0A938MY59-F1
#
_entry.id   AF-A0A938MY59-F1
#
_cell.length_a   1.000
_cell.length_b   1.000
_cell.length_c   1.000
_cell.angle_alpha   90.00
_cell.angle_beta   90.00
_cell.angle_gamma   90.00
#
_symmetry.space_group_name_H-M   'P 1'
#
loop_
_entity.id
_entity.type
_entity.pdbx_description
1 polymer ?
#
loop_
_entity_poly.entity_id
_entity_poly.type
_entity_poly.pdbx_seq_one_letter_code
_entity_poly.pdbx_strand_id
1 'polypeptide(L)'
;MTRVNSSWQVLLILTSFAVLVSTARAADVPASAEKRPNILFFLTDDQPQIGMGCMGNRHIRTPHHEQLFDLTTDPQELTNLAGDAAQAAILAQLRARCDEYREQLR
;
A
#
# COMPACT_ATOMS: atom_id res chain seq x y z
N MET A 1 23.36 -57.62 33.34
CA MET A 1 22.66 -56.64 32.48
C MET A 1 23.13 -55.23 32.83
N THR A 2 23.96 -54.70 31.93
CA THR A 2 24.30 -53.30 31.62
C THR A 2 24.16 -52.21 32.70
N ARG A 3 25.26 -51.93 33.40
CA ARG A 3 25.47 -50.65 34.11
C ARG A 3 26.14 -49.69 33.12
N VAL A 4 25.35 -48.95 32.34
CA VAL A 4 25.85 -47.93 31.41
C VAL A 4 26.25 -46.70 32.22
N ASN A 5 27.49 -46.23 32.03
CA ASN A 5 28.06 -45.07 32.73
C ASN A 5 27.34 -43.77 32.34
N SER A 6 26.64 -43.18 33.31
CA SER A 6 25.74 -42.01 33.19
C SER A 6 26.43 -40.70 32.74
N SER A 7 27.76 -40.63 32.76
CA SER A 7 28.50 -39.37 32.52
C SER A 7 28.55 -38.93 31.07
N TRP A 8 28.49 -39.86 30.11
CA TRP A 8 28.56 -39.53 28.67
C TRP A 8 27.19 -39.18 28.07
N GLN A 9 26.10 -39.70 28.66
CA GLN A 9 24.74 -39.36 28.24
C GLN A 9 24.38 -37.91 28.59
N VAL A 10 24.83 -37.40 29.75
CA VAL A 10 24.62 -36.00 30.14
C VAL A 10 25.34 -35.03 29.20
N LEU A 11 26.55 -35.39 28.73
CA LEU A 11 27.32 -34.56 27.80
C LEU A 11 26.69 -34.48 26.40
N LEU A 12 26.11 -35.59 25.92
CA LEU A 12 25.38 -35.65 24.65
C LEU A 12 24.06 -34.86 24.69
N ILE A 13 23.38 -34.84 25.84
CA ILE A 13 22.13 -34.09 26.01
C ILE A 13 22.40 -32.57 26.08
N LEU A 14 23.46 -32.14 26.77
CA LEU A 14 23.82 -30.71 26.87
C LEU A 14 24.31 -30.12 25.54
N THR A 15 25.05 -30.89 24.75
CA THR A 15 25.49 -30.46 23.41
C THR A 15 24.33 -30.41 22.41
N SER A 16 23.39 -31.35 22.49
CA SER A 16 22.16 -31.31 21.68
C SER A 16 21.26 -30.12 22.02
N PHE A 17 21.19 -29.71 23.29
CA PHE A 17 20.36 -28.57 23.71
C PHE A 17 20.93 -27.23 23.21
N ALA A 18 22.26 -27.08 23.19
CA ALA A 18 22.93 -25.88 22.68
C ALA A 18 22.73 -25.71 21.16
N VAL A 19 22.68 -26.80 20.39
CA VAL A 19 22.40 -26.75 18.93
C VAL A 19 20.93 -26.39 18.65
N LEU A 20 19.99 -26.85 19.48
CA LEU A 20 18.56 -26.56 19.33
C LEU A 20 18.21 -25.08 19.62
N VAL A 21 18.95 -24.43 20.52
CA VAL A 21 18.76 -23.01 20.84
C VAL A 21 19.34 -22.08 19.76
N SER A 22 20.33 -22.52 18.99
CA SER A 22 21.02 -21.68 17.99
C SER A 22 20.26 -21.55 16.66
N THR A 23 19.31 -22.44 16.36
CA THR A 23 18.48 -22.36 15.14
C THR A 23 17.20 -21.55 15.28
N ALA A 24 16.87 -21.08 16.48
CA ALA A 24 15.74 -20.19 16.71
C ALA A 24 16.11 -18.73 16.38
N ARG A 25 16.48 -18.43 15.13
CA ARG A 25 16.37 -17.06 14.64
C ARG A 25 14.89 -16.78 14.40
N ALA A 26 14.32 -15.90 15.22
CA ALA A 26 13.09 -15.23 14.87
C ALA A 26 13.23 -14.69 13.44
N ALA A 27 12.31 -15.07 12.56
CA ALA A 27 12.18 -14.43 11.28
C ALA A 27 11.82 -12.95 11.56
N ASP A 28 12.81 -12.07 11.50
CA ASP A 28 12.58 -10.66 11.34
C ASP A 28 11.82 -10.52 10.02
N VAL A 29 10.49 -10.42 10.11
CA VAL A 29 9.67 -9.92 9.01
C VAL A 29 10.15 -8.48 8.81
N PRO A 30 10.77 -8.14 7.68
CA PRO A 30 11.11 -6.75 7.43
C PRO A 30 9.77 -6.01 7.39
N ALA A 31 9.56 -5.14 8.39
CA ALA A 31 8.55 -4.10 8.30
C ALA A 31 8.97 -3.19 7.15
N SER A 32 8.60 -3.60 5.93
CA SER A 32 8.57 -2.72 4.78
C SER A 32 7.72 -1.55 5.24
N ALA A 33 8.37 -0.42 5.50
CA ALA A 33 7.71 0.84 5.77
C ALA A 33 6.88 1.13 4.53
N GLU A 34 5.63 0.66 4.58
CA GLU A 34 4.69 0.74 3.49
C GLU A 34 4.58 2.23 3.17
N LYS A 35 5.05 2.61 1.97
CA LYS A 35 5.13 4.00 1.56
C LYS A 35 3.71 4.56 1.66
N ARG A 36 3.49 5.38 2.69
CA ARG A 36 2.15 5.88 3.01
C ARG A 36 1.66 6.65 1.78
N PRO A 37 0.47 6.32 1.25
CA PRO A 37 -0.02 6.99 0.05
C PRO A 37 -0.32 8.46 0.37
N ASN A 38 -0.13 9.31 -0.63
CA ASN A 38 -0.58 10.69 -0.59
C ASN A 38 -2.06 10.71 -0.99
N ILE A 39 -2.95 11.07 -0.08
CA ILE A 39 -4.38 11.21 -0.35
C ILE A 39 -4.65 12.70 -0.58
N LEU A 40 -5.19 13.05 -1.74
CA LEU A 40 -5.65 14.39 -2.05
C LEU A 40 -7.17 14.35 -2.23
N PHE A 41 -7.88 14.89 -1.24
CA PHE A 41 -9.33 14.98 -1.24
C PHE A 41 -9.74 16.40 -1.64
N PHE A 42 -10.44 16.53 -2.77
CA PHE A 42 -10.99 17.81 -3.21
C PHE A 42 -12.41 17.97 -2.67
N LEU A 43 -12.61 18.99 -1.82
CA LEU A 43 -13.92 19.44 -1.37
C LEU A 43 -14.23 20.79 -2.01
N THR A 44 -15.29 20.83 -2.80
CA THR A 44 -15.78 22.05 -3.45
C THR A 44 -16.86 22.66 -2.56
N ASP A 45 -16.59 23.84 -2.02
CA ASP A 45 -17.57 24.56 -1.20
C ASP A 45 -18.73 25.07 -2.06
N ASP A 46 -19.96 24.87 -1.59
CA ASP A 46 -21.20 25.32 -2.23
C ASP A 46 -21.39 25.00 -3.73
N GLN A 47 -20.70 24.01 -4.30
CA GLN A 47 -20.90 23.64 -5.70
C GLN A 47 -22.21 22.85 -5.86
N PRO A 48 -23.26 23.43 -6.50
CA PRO A 48 -24.53 22.74 -6.64
C PRO A 48 -24.42 21.65 -7.72
N GLN A 49 -25.22 20.60 -7.61
CA GLN A 49 -25.21 19.48 -8.57
C GLN A 49 -25.45 19.95 -10.01
N ILE A 50 -26.37 20.90 -10.23
CA ILE A 50 -26.63 21.50 -11.54
C ILE A 50 -25.46 22.34 -12.09
N GLY A 51 -24.48 22.66 -11.24
CA GLY A 51 -23.26 23.39 -11.58
C GLY A 51 -22.21 22.56 -12.32
N MET A 52 -22.43 21.26 -12.52
CA MET A 52 -21.49 20.40 -13.24
C MET A 52 -21.94 20.13 -14.67
N GLY A 53 -20.98 20.04 -15.60
CA GLY A 53 -21.24 19.70 -17.00
C GLY A 53 -21.83 18.29 -17.15
N CYS A 54 -21.43 17.34 -16.32
CA CYS A 54 -21.97 15.97 -16.31
C CYS A 54 -23.46 15.90 -15.92
N MET A 55 -24.00 16.95 -15.28
CA MET A 55 -25.42 17.07 -14.91
C MET A 55 -26.24 17.81 -15.98
N GLY A 56 -25.68 17.99 -17.19
CA GLY A 56 -26.38 18.60 -18.34
C GLY A 56 -26.22 20.11 -18.46
N ASN A 57 -25.37 20.74 -17.64
CA ASN A 57 -25.07 22.16 -17.75
C ASN A 57 -24.27 22.46 -19.03
N ARG A 58 -24.86 23.20 -19.97
CA ARG A 58 -24.26 23.51 -21.29
C ARG A 58 -23.27 24.68 -21.25
N HIS A 59 -23.31 25.47 -20.19
CA HIS A 59 -22.49 26.67 -20.03
C HIS A 59 -21.23 26.40 -19.21
N ILE A 60 -21.30 25.47 -18.26
CA ILE A 60 -20.18 25.08 -17.41
C ILE A 60 -19.52 23.81 -17.96
N ARG A 61 -18.20 23.88 -18.21
CA ARG A 61 -17.41 22.75 -18.69
C ARG A 61 -16.61 22.15 -17.54
N THR A 62 -16.94 20.92 -17.17
CA THR A 62 -16.18 20.09 -16.21
C THR A 62 -15.70 18.81 -16.92
N PRO A 63 -14.71 18.90 -17.84
CA PRO A 63 -14.40 17.82 -18.78
C PRO A 63 -13.61 16.65 -18.17
N HIS A 64 -12.97 16.84 -17.00
CA HIS A 64 -12.12 15.81 -16.39
C HIS A 64 -12.61 15.50 -14.97
N HIS A 65 -13.01 14.24 -14.76
CA HIS A 65 -13.37 13.71 -13.44
C HIS A 65 -12.16 13.08 -12.74
N GLU A 66 -11.13 12.73 -13.50
CA GLU A 66 -9.87 12.18 -13.01
C GLU A 66 -8.71 13.01 -13.56
N GLN A 67 -7.79 13.35 -12.64
CA GLN A 67 -6.54 14.01 -12.96
C GLN A 67 -5.40 13.25 -12.29
N LEU A 68 -4.28 13.14 -12.99
CA LEU A 68 -3.07 12.51 -12.47
C LEU A 68 -1.88 13.40 -12.83
N PHE A 69 -1.06 13.74 -11.84
CA PHE A 69 0.09 14.62 -12.01
C PHE A 69 1.35 13.96 -11.45
N ASP A 70 2.47 14.10 -12.14
CA ASP A 70 3.78 13.79 -11.58
C ASP A 70 4.32 15.05 -10.91
N LEU A 71 4.21 15.11 -9.58
CA LEU A 71 4.63 16.27 -8.80
C LEU A 71 6.15 16.53 -8.83
N THR A 72 6.95 15.55 -9.28
CA THR A 72 8.41 15.72 -9.41
C THR A 72 8.72 16.55 -10.65
N THR A 73 8.06 16.24 -11.76
CA THR A 73 8.29 16.89 -13.05
C THR A 73 7.34 18.06 -13.29
N ASP A 74 6.18 18.06 -12.63
CA ASP A 74 5.13 19.06 -12.73
C ASP A 74 4.59 19.45 -11.33
N PRO A 75 5.38 20.21 -10.54
CA PRO A 75 4.94 20.67 -9.21
C PRO A 75 3.74 21.62 -9.24
N GLN A 76 3.39 22.16 -10.40
CA GLN A 76 2.27 23.09 -10.58
C GLN A 76 1.01 22.41 -11.14
N GLU A 77 1.05 21.09 -11.37
CA GLU A 77 -0.11 20.29 -11.78
C GLU A 77 -0.77 20.82 -13.06
N LEU A 78 0.04 21.29 -14.01
CA LEU A 78 -0.43 21.88 -15.26
C LEU A 78 -0.76 20.81 -16.31
N THR A 79 -0.17 19.61 -16.19
CA THR A 79 -0.22 18.55 -17.19
C THR A 79 -0.97 17.34 -16.66
N ASN A 80 -2.23 17.18 -17.07
CA ASN A 80 -3.01 16.01 -16.69
C ASN A 80 -2.56 14.75 -17.46
N LEU A 81 -1.99 13.79 -16.73
CA LEU A 81 -1.53 12.49 -17.22
C LEU A 81 -2.59 11.38 -17.16
N ALA A 82 -3.82 11.66 -16.69
CA ALA A 82 -4.85 10.63 -16.51
C ALA A 82 -5.27 9.94 -17.83
N GLY A 83 -5.02 10.58 -18.98
CA GLY A 83 -5.26 10.02 -20.31
C GLY A 83 -4.05 9.33 -20.94
N ASP A 84 -2.87 9.37 -20.30
CA ASP A 84 -1.65 8.78 -20.84
C ASP A 84 -1.65 7.26 -20.65
N ALA A 85 -1.49 6.52 -21.76
CA ALA A 85 -1.41 5.07 -21.75
C ALA A 85 -0.24 4.55 -20.91
N ALA A 86 0.86 5.29 -20.81
CA ALA A 86 2.00 4.93 -19.96
C ALA A 86 1.63 4.94 -18.47
N GLN A 87 0.65 5.75 -18.08
CA GLN A 87 0.20 5.89 -16.69
C GLN A 87 -1.04 5.04 -16.37
N ALA A 88 -1.55 4.26 -17.33
CA ALA A 88 -2.77 3.47 -17.17
C ALA A 88 -2.68 2.47 -15.99
N ALA A 89 -1.51 1.88 -15.76
CA ALA A 89 -1.29 0.94 -14.66
C ALA A 89 -1.39 1.63 -13.28
N ILE A 90 -0.82 2.82 -13.15
CA ILE A 90 -0.89 3.63 -11.92
C ILE A 90 -2.32 4.09 -11.68
N LEU A 91 -3.01 4.57 -12.71
CA LEU A 91 -4.41 4.97 -12.62
C LEU A 91 -5.31 3.80 -12.18
N ALA A 92 -5.09 2.60 -12.70
CA ALA A 92 -5.82 1.40 -12.29
C ALA A 92 -5.56 1.04 -10.82
N GLN A 93 -4.31 1.14 -10.35
CA GLN A 93 -3.99 0.93 -8.93
C GLN A 93 -4.69 1.95 -8.02
N LEU A 94 -4.67 3.22 -8.39
CA LEU A 94 -5.31 4.29 -7.60
C LEU A 94 -6.82 4.09 -7.51
N ARG A 95 -7.48 3.72 -8.63
CA ARG A 95 -8.91 3.38 -8.65
C ARG A 95 -9.24 2.21 -7.73
N ALA A 96 -8.50 1.11 -7.84
CA ALA A 96 -8.70 -0.07 -7.00
C ALA A 96 -8.57 0.27 -5.50
N ARG A 97 -7.62 1.16 -5.16
CA ARG A 97 -7.43 1.61 -3.79
C ARG A 97 -8.55 2.54 -3.30
N CYS A 98 -9.08 3.42 -4.16
CA CYS A 98 -10.28 4.20 -3.85
C CYS A 98 -11.49 3.31 -3.56
N ASP A 99 -11.68 2.25 -4.35
CA ASP A 99 -12.75 1.28 -4.13
C ASP A 99 -12.58 0.53 -2.80
N GLU A 100 -11.35 0.09 -2.47
CA GLU A 100 -11.06 -0.55 -1.18
C GLU A 100 -11.44 0.37 0.00
N TYR A 101 -11.02 1.64 -0.02
CA TYR A 101 -11.34 2.58 1.06
C TYR A 101 -12.84 2.89 1.13
N ARG A 102 -13.53 2.96 0.00
CA ARG A 102 -14.98 3.17 -0.04
C ARG A 102 -15.72 2.04 0.67
N GLU A 103 -15.26 0.80 0.52
CA GLU A 103 -15.84 -0.35 1.23
C GLU A 103 -15.44 -0.38 2.73
N GLN A 104 -14.25 0.13 3.11
CA GLN A 104 -13.85 0.24 4.53
C GLN A 104 -14.66 1.28 5.33
N LEU A 105 -15.12 2.34 4.67
CA LEU A 105 -15.88 3.44 5.28
C LEU A 105 -17.39 3.18 5.33
N ARG A 106 -17.84 2.00 4.89
CA ARG A 106 -19.24 1.60 4.81
C ARG A 106 -19.62 0.70 5.98
#